data_AF-A0A925X8K5-F1
#
_entry.id   AF-A0A925X8K5-F1
#
_cell.length_a   1.000
_cell.length_b   1.000
_cell.length_c   1.000
_cell.angle_alpha   90.00
_cell.angle_beta   90.00
_cell.angle_gamma   90.00
#
_symmetry.space_group_name_H-M   'P 1'
#
loop_
_entity.id
_entity.type
_entity.pdbx_description
1 polymer ?
#
loop_
_entity_poly.entity_id
_entity_poly.type
_entity_poly.pdbx_seq_one_letter_code
_entity_poly.pdbx_strand_id
1 'polypeptide(L)'
;MDFDKDGNMDLFVGGHIKPFDFPRYSSSFLLKNKGQGIFEKVDLPPTGMVTDACVVDLNQDGWQDLLLVGEWMPVTPMLNQAGKTFSKPQNPYPSLQGWWHTLASADLDKDGDLDFILGNHGLNTQLRASEKEPATLIFGDFDDNLQTDFFINYYIQGKSYPACSRDEISEQTPAFRKKFTSYQAFSTAETATMLDESQAKKTKKLTINTLKTWVLENKNGQLIPHELPLQTQVAPVYAIAVADMNANGLPDLILSGNNSKLRMRLGGKTDANHGVLLINRGNWKFEYVPALQTALNLRGDVRSFVQVGDYWFAGINNEEVKIFKVNK
;
A
#
# COMPACT_ATOMS: atom_id res chain seq x y z
N MET A 1 12.93 -9.02 -13.32
CA MET A 1 12.32 -8.82 -14.65
C MET A 1 13.41 -8.92 -15.70
N ASP A 2 13.08 -9.15 -16.97
CA ASP A 2 13.99 -8.97 -18.10
C ASP A 2 13.52 -7.73 -18.86
N PHE A 3 14.13 -6.59 -18.56
CA PHE A 3 13.71 -5.26 -18.98
C PHE A 3 13.99 -5.01 -20.47
N ASP A 4 15.10 -5.53 -20.99
CA ASP A 4 15.50 -5.32 -22.39
C ASP A 4 15.47 -6.59 -23.26
N LYS A 5 14.95 -7.70 -22.73
CA LYS A 5 14.77 -9.00 -23.41
C LYS A 5 16.09 -9.63 -23.86
N ASP A 6 17.17 -9.39 -23.12
CA ASP A 6 18.48 -9.96 -23.42
C ASP A 6 18.71 -11.32 -22.75
N GLY A 7 17.75 -11.78 -21.93
CA GLY A 7 17.81 -13.03 -21.17
C GLY A 7 18.53 -12.93 -19.83
N ASN A 8 19.11 -11.78 -19.49
CA ASN A 8 19.70 -11.51 -18.19
C ASN A 8 18.64 -10.90 -17.26
N MET A 9 18.47 -11.50 -16.08
CA MET A 9 17.51 -10.96 -15.11
C MET A 9 18.02 -9.65 -14.49
N ASP A 10 17.20 -8.61 -14.59
CA ASP A 10 17.36 -7.30 -13.99
C ASP A 10 16.65 -7.20 -12.63
N LEU A 11 17.10 -6.23 -11.84
CA LEU A 11 16.60 -5.98 -10.49
C LEU A 11 15.95 -4.60 -10.38
N PHE A 12 14.66 -4.58 -10.06
CA PHE A 12 14.00 -3.35 -9.62
C PHE A 12 14.27 -3.11 -8.14
N VAL A 13 14.61 -1.88 -7.78
CA VAL A 13 14.82 -1.44 -6.40
C VAL A 13 13.81 -0.34 -6.07
N GLY A 14 12.81 -0.70 -5.26
CA GLY A 14 11.80 0.21 -4.74
C GLY A 14 12.37 1.17 -3.71
N GLY A 15 12.22 2.47 -3.97
CA GLY A 15 12.55 3.52 -3.03
C GLY A 15 11.42 3.73 -2.03
N HIS A 16 11.76 3.74 -0.74
CA HIS A 16 10.82 4.02 0.36
C HIS A 16 11.22 5.30 1.10
N ILE A 17 10.68 5.49 2.31
CA ILE A 17 11.00 6.60 3.22
C ILE A 17 12.51 6.80 3.35
N LYS A 18 12.95 8.05 3.18
CA LYS A 18 14.30 8.47 3.49
C LYS A 18 14.47 8.49 5.02
N PRO A 19 15.48 7.81 5.58
CA PRO A 19 15.69 7.76 7.03
C PRO A 19 15.72 9.16 7.64
N PHE A 20 14.99 9.34 8.75
CA PHE A 20 14.87 10.60 9.50
C PHE A 20 14.25 11.79 8.75
N ASP A 21 13.59 11.56 7.61
CA ASP A 21 13.07 12.63 6.75
C ASP A 21 11.68 12.28 6.17
N PHE A 22 10.80 11.69 6.98
CA PHE A 22 9.43 11.36 6.55
C PHE A 22 8.61 12.63 6.25
N PRO A 23 7.80 12.66 5.18
CA PRO A 23 7.52 11.62 4.18
C PRO A 23 8.36 11.72 2.90
N ARG A 24 9.54 12.34 2.95
CA ARG A 24 10.45 12.31 1.80
C ARG A 24 10.90 10.86 1.56
N TYR A 25 11.07 10.52 0.29
CA TYR A 25 11.40 9.17 -0.16
C TYR A 25 12.67 9.16 -1.00
N SER A 26 13.36 8.04 -0.96
CA SER A 26 14.48 7.73 -1.86
C SER A 26 13.93 7.38 -3.25
N SER A 27 14.63 7.76 -4.31
CA SER A 27 14.21 7.40 -5.67
C SER A 27 14.29 5.89 -5.90
N SER A 28 13.26 5.32 -6.52
CA SER A 28 13.33 3.97 -7.10
C SER A 28 14.20 3.97 -8.36
N PHE A 29 14.82 2.83 -8.66
CA PHE A 29 15.63 2.64 -9.88
C PHE A 29 15.64 1.16 -10.30
N LEU A 30 16.03 0.92 -11.55
CA LEU A 30 16.32 -0.42 -12.06
C LEU A 30 17.84 -0.60 -12.14
N LEU A 31 18.31 -1.79 -11.80
CA LEU A 31 19.66 -2.26 -12.06
C LEU A 31 19.61 -3.22 -13.24
N LYS A 32 19.98 -2.71 -14.42
CA LYS A 32 20.09 -3.45 -15.66
C LYS A 32 21.32 -4.35 -15.65
N ASN A 33 21.14 -5.64 -15.78
CA ASN A 33 22.20 -6.64 -15.76
C ASN A 33 22.90 -6.70 -17.12
N LYS A 34 24.19 -6.36 -17.16
CA LYS A 34 25.03 -6.40 -18.37
C LYS A 34 25.75 -7.75 -18.53
N GLY A 35 25.41 -8.73 -17.69
CA GLY A 35 26.12 -10.00 -17.56
C GLY A 35 27.28 -9.93 -16.56
N GLN A 36 27.76 -11.10 -16.13
CA GLN A 36 28.93 -11.25 -15.24
C GLN A 36 28.83 -10.48 -13.91
N GLY A 37 27.61 -10.18 -13.44
CA GLY A 37 27.36 -9.42 -12.20
C GLY A 37 27.59 -7.91 -12.33
N ILE A 38 27.71 -7.38 -13.54
CA ILE A 38 27.82 -5.94 -13.80
C ILE A 38 26.42 -5.36 -13.96
N PHE A 39 26.11 -4.30 -13.21
CA PHE A 39 24.82 -3.63 -13.27
C PHE A 39 24.96 -2.17 -13.68
N GLU A 40 24.08 -1.73 -14.57
CA GLU A 40 23.91 -0.35 -15.01
C GLU A 40 22.62 0.20 -14.41
N LYS A 41 22.69 1.37 -13.77
CA LYS A 41 21.51 2.00 -13.18
C LYS A 41 20.67 2.68 -14.26
N VAL A 42 19.39 2.32 -14.33
CA VAL A 42 18.37 3.00 -15.13
C VAL A 42 17.44 3.74 -14.16
N ASP A 43 17.38 5.07 -14.29
CA ASP A 43 16.51 5.90 -13.46
C ASP A 43 15.04 5.74 -13.86
N LEU A 44 14.15 5.82 -12.87
CA LEU A 44 12.71 5.86 -13.07
C LEU A 44 12.15 7.27 -12.82
N PRO A 45 11.00 7.61 -13.42
CA PRO A 45 10.19 8.74 -12.98
C PRO A 45 9.88 8.67 -11.46
N PRO A 46 9.49 9.78 -10.82
CA PRO A 46 9.14 9.77 -9.40
C PRO A 46 8.03 8.76 -9.06
N THR A 47 8.31 7.85 -8.13
CA THR A 47 7.48 6.69 -7.77
C THR A 47 6.76 6.84 -6.43
N GLY A 48 7.32 7.62 -5.48
CA GLY A 48 6.78 7.77 -4.12
C GLY A 48 7.39 6.76 -3.14
N MET A 49 6.69 6.47 -2.04
CA MET A 49 7.13 5.51 -1.00
C MET A 49 6.68 4.09 -1.35
N VAL A 50 7.42 3.41 -2.23
CA VAL A 50 7.05 2.09 -2.76
C VAL A 50 7.19 1.00 -1.69
N THR A 51 6.11 0.26 -1.42
CA THR A 51 6.13 -0.89 -0.51
C THR A 51 6.18 -2.22 -1.26
N ASP A 52 5.61 -2.27 -2.47
CA ASP A 52 5.57 -3.49 -3.26
C ASP A 52 5.47 -3.19 -4.76
N ALA A 53 5.84 -4.16 -5.59
CA ALA A 53 5.87 -4.05 -7.03
C ALA A 53 5.59 -5.39 -7.71
N CYS A 54 4.82 -5.36 -8.79
CA CYS A 54 4.57 -6.51 -9.66
C CYS A 54 5.16 -6.25 -11.04
N VAL A 55 5.75 -7.27 -11.64
CA VAL A 55 6.19 -7.28 -13.03
C VAL A 55 5.06 -7.88 -13.87
N VAL A 56 4.62 -7.16 -14.91
CA VAL A 56 3.49 -7.57 -15.75
C VAL A 56 3.62 -6.89 -17.12
N ASP A 57 3.18 -7.52 -18.21
CA ASP A 57 2.98 -6.83 -19.49
C ASP A 57 1.59 -6.18 -19.46
N LEU A 58 1.52 -4.93 -18.97
CA LEU A 58 0.27 -4.30 -18.59
C LEU A 58 -0.52 -3.84 -19.82
N ASN A 59 0.19 -3.37 -20.85
CA ASN A 59 -0.39 -2.86 -22.09
C ASN A 59 -0.35 -3.88 -23.24
N GLN A 60 0.08 -5.12 -22.98
CA GLN A 60 0.19 -6.22 -23.94
C GLN A 60 1.08 -5.89 -25.15
N ASP A 61 2.12 -5.07 -24.97
CA ASP A 61 3.09 -4.75 -26.01
C ASP A 61 4.27 -5.75 -26.07
N GLY A 62 4.22 -6.75 -25.19
CA GLY A 62 5.21 -7.80 -25.04
C GLY A 62 6.36 -7.40 -24.11
N TRP A 63 6.46 -6.16 -23.63
CA TRP A 63 7.50 -5.72 -22.71
C TRP A 63 7.04 -5.84 -21.26
N GLN A 64 7.98 -6.19 -20.38
CA GLN A 64 7.67 -6.26 -18.95
C GLN A 64 7.62 -4.86 -18.35
N ASP A 65 6.44 -4.47 -17.87
CA ASP A 65 6.17 -3.25 -17.11
C ASP A 65 6.26 -3.50 -15.61
N LEU A 66 6.11 -2.42 -14.84
CA LEU A 66 5.95 -2.48 -13.39
C LEU A 66 4.62 -1.87 -12.97
N LEU A 67 3.88 -2.55 -12.10
CA LEU A 67 2.80 -1.97 -11.31
C LEU A 67 3.29 -1.77 -9.88
N LEU A 68 3.30 -0.52 -9.41
CA LEU A 68 3.84 -0.14 -8.11
C LEU A 68 2.73 0.28 -7.15
N VAL A 69 2.90 -0.08 -5.88
CA VAL A 69 2.05 0.38 -4.78
C VAL A 69 2.90 0.81 -3.59
N GLY A 70 2.31 1.57 -2.68
CA GLY A 70 3.01 2.10 -1.53
C GLY A 70 2.20 2.99 -0.62
N GLU A 71 2.86 3.57 0.35
CA GLU A 71 2.24 4.49 1.29
C GLU A 71 2.03 5.87 0.66
N TRP A 72 0.84 6.45 0.87
CA TRP A 72 0.50 7.79 0.39
C TRP A 72 0.64 7.98 -1.12
N MET A 73 0.36 6.92 -1.89
CA MET A 73 0.46 6.95 -3.35
C MET A 73 -0.75 6.34 -4.03
N PRO A 74 -1.02 6.72 -5.29
CA PRO A 74 -1.91 5.97 -6.14
C PRO A 74 -1.29 4.64 -6.55
N VAL A 75 -2.12 3.72 -7.05
CA VAL A 75 -1.63 2.59 -7.86
C VAL A 75 -0.89 3.15 -9.07
N THR A 76 0.39 2.81 -9.20
CA THR A 76 1.32 3.53 -10.07
C THR A 76 1.95 2.59 -11.12
N PRO A 77 1.41 2.54 -12.34
CA PRO A 77 2.03 1.84 -13.46
C PRO A 77 3.26 2.56 -14.00
N MET A 78 4.24 1.79 -14.47
CA MET A 78 5.46 2.23 -15.14
C MET A 78 5.64 1.38 -16.40
N LEU A 79 5.33 1.95 -17.55
CA LEU A 79 5.40 1.27 -18.84
C LEU A 79 6.81 1.28 -19.41
N ASN A 80 7.33 0.11 -19.73
CA ASN A 80 8.62 -0.10 -20.34
C ASN A 80 8.63 0.40 -21.78
N GLN A 81 9.58 1.28 -22.09
CA GLN A 81 9.76 1.86 -23.42
C GLN A 81 10.79 1.07 -24.20
N ALA A 82 10.46 -0.18 -24.51
CA ALA A 82 11.27 -1.11 -25.30
C ALA A 82 12.72 -1.27 -24.81
N GLY A 83 12.91 -1.48 -23.50
CA GLY A 83 14.22 -1.74 -22.88
C GLY A 83 15.10 -0.51 -22.72
N LYS A 84 14.54 0.71 -22.87
CA LYS A 84 15.29 1.98 -22.78
C LYS A 84 15.03 2.75 -21.49
N THR A 85 13.76 2.92 -21.13
CA THR A 85 13.34 3.67 -19.94
C THR A 85 11.93 3.24 -19.51
N PHE A 86 11.44 3.80 -18.41
CA PHE A 86 10.04 3.69 -18.00
C PHE A 86 9.33 5.02 -18.17
N SER A 87 8.04 4.96 -18.53
CA SER A 87 7.17 6.13 -18.58
C SER A 87 5.89 5.89 -17.78
N LYS A 88 5.29 6.96 -17.28
CA LYS A 88 3.93 6.86 -16.73
C LYS A 88 2.93 6.91 -17.88
N PRO A 89 1.93 6.03 -17.90
CA PRO A 89 0.86 6.10 -18.89
C PRO A 89 0.06 7.40 -18.77
N GLN A 90 -0.50 7.83 -19.90
CA GLN A 90 -1.29 9.07 -19.97
C GLN A 90 -2.76 8.88 -19.57
N ASN A 91 -3.27 7.65 -19.64
CA ASN A 91 -4.67 7.34 -19.36
C ASN A 91 -4.93 7.32 -17.84
N PRO A 92 -6.16 7.65 -17.40
CA PRO A 92 -6.50 7.64 -15.99
C PRO A 92 -6.53 6.20 -15.45
N TYR A 93 -5.66 5.94 -14.48
CA TYR A 93 -5.78 4.79 -13.59
C TYR A 93 -6.78 5.12 -12.49
N PRO A 94 -7.38 4.12 -11.82
CA PRO A 94 -8.29 4.37 -10.70
C PRO A 94 -7.68 5.38 -9.74
N SER A 95 -8.47 6.36 -9.29
CA SER A 95 -7.97 7.42 -8.39
C SER A 95 -7.63 6.90 -6.98
N LEU A 96 -7.51 5.59 -6.80
CA LEU A 96 -7.28 4.91 -5.53
C LEU A 96 -5.90 5.26 -4.99
N GLN A 97 -5.88 6.19 -4.04
CA GLN A 97 -4.73 6.58 -3.25
C GLN A 97 -4.89 6.01 -1.85
N GLY A 98 -3.91 5.23 -1.41
CA GLY A 98 -4.02 4.46 -0.18
C GLY A 98 -2.73 4.36 0.62
N TRP A 99 -2.81 3.59 1.70
CA TRP A 99 -1.66 3.09 2.45
C TRP A 99 -1.45 1.64 2.04
N TRP A 100 -1.04 1.46 0.79
CA TRP A 100 -0.81 0.14 0.26
C TRP A 100 0.39 -0.49 0.94
N HIS A 101 0.32 -1.80 1.15
CA HIS A 101 1.32 -2.56 1.87
C HIS A 101 1.86 -3.71 1.04
N THR A 102 1.02 -4.33 0.20
CA THR A 102 1.42 -5.45 -0.65
C THR A 102 0.55 -5.51 -1.90
N LEU A 103 1.10 -6.15 -2.93
CA LEU A 103 0.49 -6.36 -4.23
C LEU A 103 0.70 -7.84 -4.62
N ALA A 104 -0.36 -8.48 -5.08
CA ALA A 104 -0.26 -9.77 -5.76
C ALA A 104 -0.94 -9.68 -7.12
N SER A 105 -0.57 -10.56 -8.04
CA SER A 105 -1.19 -10.68 -9.35
C SER A 105 -1.55 -12.12 -9.68
N ALA A 106 -2.65 -12.30 -10.40
CA ALA A 106 -3.13 -13.58 -10.92
C ALA A 106 -4.21 -13.31 -11.97
N ASP A 107 -4.40 -14.26 -12.89
CA ASP A 107 -5.54 -14.29 -13.81
C ASP A 107 -6.79 -14.78 -13.05
N LEU A 108 -7.55 -13.85 -12.44
CA LEU A 108 -8.63 -14.16 -11.50
C LEU A 108 -9.94 -14.53 -12.20
N ASP A 109 -10.14 -14.08 -13.43
CA ASP A 109 -11.33 -14.36 -14.23
C ASP A 109 -11.10 -15.33 -15.40
N LYS A 110 -9.84 -15.73 -15.65
CA LYS A 110 -9.40 -16.66 -16.70
C LYS A 110 -9.52 -16.10 -18.12
N ASP A 111 -9.39 -14.79 -18.29
CA ASP A 111 -9.37 -14.18 -19.62
C ASP A 111 -7.98 -14.14 -20.26
N GLY A 112 -6.94 -14.45 -19.48
CA GLY A 112 -5.55 -14.58 -19.93
C GLY A 112 -4.68 -13.34 -19.68
N ASP A 113 -5.23 -12.25 -19.13
CA ASP A 113 -4.44 -11.18 -18.56
C ASP A 113 -4.33 -11.29 -17.03
N LEU A 114 -3.39 -10.55 -16.42
CA LEU A 114 -3.20 -10.58 -14.97
C LEU A 114 -3.98 -9.46 -14.31
N ASP A 115 -4.78 -9.83 -13.31
CA ASP A 115 -5.44 -8.94 -12.36
C ASP A 115 -4.57 -8.68 -11.14
N PHE A 116 -4.99 -7.74 -10.30
CA PHE A 116 -4.22 -7.28 -9.16
C PHE A 116 -5.02 -7.28 -7.87
N ILE A 117 -4.41 -7.78 -6.79
CA ILE A 117 -4.95 -7.71 -5.44
C ILE A 117 -4.10 -6.73 -4.62
N LEU A 118 -4.74 -5.71 -4.08
CA LEU A 118 -4.09 -4.60 -3.38
C LEU A 118 -4.34 -4.69 -1.87
N GLY A 119 -3.30 -5.06 -1.11
CA GLY A 119 -3.33 -5.04 0.36
C GLY A 119 -3.21 -3.62 0.89
N ASN A 120 -4.19 -3.17 1.69
CA ASN A 120 -4.22 -1.84 2.29
C ASN A 120 -4.39 -1.94 3.81
N HIS A 121 -4.45 -0.78 4.49
CA HIS A 121 -4.51 -0.68 5.94
C HIS A 121 -5.83 -1.19 6.57
N GLY A 122 -6.94 -1.14 5.84
CA GLY A 122 -8.26 -1.50 6.34
C GLY A 122 -9.02 -0.34 7.01
N LEU A 123 -10.30 -0.57 7.26
CA LEU A 123 -11.26 0.41 7.78
C LEU A 123 -11.36 0.43 9.31
N ASN A 124 -10.84 -0.60 10.00
CA ASN A 124 -10.85 -0.70 11.45
C ASN A 124 -9.68 0.06 12.11
N THR A 125 -9.62 1.36 11.84
CA THR A 125 -8.63 2.29 12.41
C THR A 125 -9.36 3.50 13.00
N GLN A 126 -8.65 4.49 13.54
CA GLN A 126 -9.24 5.80 13.88
C GLN A 126 -9.27 6.74 12.67
N LEU A 127 -8.34 6.54 11.72
CA LEU A 127 -8.28 7.34 10.50
C LEU A 127 -9.43 6.95 9.55
N ARG A 128 -10.04 7.93 8.88
CA ARG A 128 -11.02 7.68 7.82
C ARG A 128 -10.58 8.42 6.57
N ALA A 129 -10.72 7.77 5.42
CA ALA A 129 -10.43 8.34 4.12
C ALA A 129 -11.51 7.89 3.12
N SER A 130 -12.00 8.84 2.35
CA SER A 130 -12.90 8.63 1.22
C SER A 130 -12.59 9.66 0.13
N GLU A 131 -13.19 9.54 -1.06
CA GLU A 131 -13.05 10.55 -2.11
C GLU A 131 -13.57 11.94 -1.68
N LYS A 132 -14.67 11.98 -0.90
CA LYS A 132 -15.28 13.22 -0.42
C LYS A 132 -14.52 13.81 0.77
N GLU A 133 -14.02 12.95 1.63
CA GLU A 133 -13.34 13.29 2.88
C GLU A 133 -12.01 12.53 2.94
N PRO A 134 -10.99 12.97 2.18
CA PRO A 134 -9.72 12.27 2.12
C PRO A 134 -8.89 12.52 3.37
N ALA A 135 -8.07 11.54 3.76
CA ALA A 135 -7.01 11.80 4.74
C ALA A 135 -5.80 12.41 4.04
N THR A 136 -5.10 13.32 4.72
CA THR A 136 -4.04 14.10 4.10
C THR A 136 -2.83 14.18 5.00
N LEU A 137 -1.64 14.19 4.42
CA LEU A 137 -0.38 14.43 5.10
C LEU A 137 0.17 15.77 4.63
N ILE A 138 0.19 16.75 5.52
CA ILE A 138 0.81 18.04 5.27
C ILE A 138 2.23 17.97 5.81
N PHE A 139 3.21 18.36 5.01
CA PHE A 139 4.61 18.33 5.40
C PHE A 139 5.41 19.47 4.79
N GLY A 140 6.46 19.91 5.47
CA GLY A 140 7.28 21.05 5.09
C GLY A 140 8.27 21.38 6.21
N ASP A 141 8.99 22.48 6.08
CA ASP A 141 9.81 23.03 7.16
C ASP A 141 9.00 24.17 7.79
N PHE A 142 8.31 23.90 8.91
CA PHE A 142 7.33 24.82 9.48
C PHE A 142 7.97 25.90 10.38
N ASP A 143 9.16 25.63 10.91
CA ASP A 143 9.90 26.54 11.80
C ASP A 143 11.27 26.99 11.24
N ASP A 144 11.53 26.72 9.95
CA ASP A 144 12.73 27.13 9.21
C ASP A 144 14.03 26.55 9.82
N ASN A 145 13.99 25.30 10.29
CA ASN A 145 15.11 24.59 10.90
C ASN A 145 15.79 23.57 9.97
N LEU A 146 15.38 23.49 8.70
CA LEU A 146 15.84 22.56 7.65
C LEU A 146 15.43 21.09 7.84
N GLN A 147 14.59 20.78 8.84
CA GLN A 147 13.99 19.46 9.02
C GLN A 147 12.60 19.41 8.41
N THR A 148 12.13 18.20 8.07
CA THR A 148 10.77 18.01 7.58
C THR A 148 9.83 17.79 8.76
N ASP A 149 8.98 18.77 9.02
CA ASP A 149 7.81 18.66 9.87
C ASP A 149 6.62 18.09 9.10
N PHE A 150 5.71 17.41 9.80
CA PHE A 150 4.51 16.87 9.19
C PHE A 150 3.39 16.61 10.19
N PHE A 151 2.15 16.62 9.72
CA PHE A 151 1.04 16.05 10.48
C PHE A 151 -0.03 15.50 9.54
N ILE A 152 -0.62 14.39 9.97
CA ILE A 152 -1.74 13.75 9.28
C ILE A 152 -3.03 14.48 9.65
N ASN A 153 -4.00 14.54 8.75
CA ASN A 153 -5.31 15.13 8.97
C ASN A 153 -6.40 14.19 8.45
N TYR A 154 -7.56 14.23 9.09
CA TYR A 154 -8.75 13.46 8.73
C TYR A 154 -10.01 14.29 8.97
N TYR A 155 -11.13 13.83 8.46
CA TYR A 155 -12.40 14.53 8.59
C TYR A 155 -13.23 14.00 9.76
N ILE A 156 -13.89 14.93 10.45
CA ILE A 156 -14.96 14.66 11.40
C ILE A 156 -16.12 15.58 11.01
N GLN A 157 -17.25 14.99 10.60
CA GLN A 157 -18.47 15.72 10.26
C GLN A 157 -18.23 16.86 9.23
N GLY A 158 -17.52 16.57 8.12
CA GLY A 158 -17.27 17.55 7.06
C GLY A 158 -16.12 18.53 7.32
N LYS A 159 -15.48 18.50 8.49
CA LYS A 159 -14.36 19.38 8.84
C LYS A 159 -13.08 18.60 9.02
N SER A 160 -11.96 19.14 8.53
CA SER A 160 -10.65 18.50 8.64
C SER A 160 -9.94 18.92 9.93
N TYR A 161 -9.46 17.93 10.68
CA TYR A 161 -8.73 18.11 11.94
C TYR A 161 -7.39 17.41 11.90
N PRO A 162 -6.39 17.93 12.64
CA PRO A 162 -5.12 17.25 12.79
C PRO A 162 -5.31 15.93 13.54
N ALA A 163 -4.76 14.89 12.95
CA ALA A 163 -4.60 13.58 13.54
C ALA A 163 -3.35 13.52 14.42
N CYS A 164 -2.76 14.63 14.89
CA CYS A 164 -1.70 14.68 15.92
C CYS A 164 -2.26 15.10 17.30
N SER A 165 -1.62 14.74 18.41
CA SER A 165 -1.94 15.35 19.71
C SER A 165 -1.22 16.68 19.85
N ARG A 166 -1.68 17.53 20.79
CA ARG A 166 -1.00 18.81 21.06
C ARG A 166 0.45 18.61 21.45
N ASP A 167 0.75 17.57 22.22
CA ASP A 167 2.11 17.30 22.70
C ASP A 167 3.00 16.79 21.56
N GLU A 168 2.52 15.88 20.72
CA GLU A 168 3.26 15.39 19.54
C GLU A 168 3.62 16.52 18.58
N ILE A 169 2.67 17.40 18.23
CA ILE A 169 2.94 18.50 17.30
C ILE A 169 3.86 19.57 17.92
N SER A 170 3.79 19.73 19.24
CA SER A 170 4.62 20.65 20.00
C SER A 170 6.05 20.17 20.23
N GLU A 171 6.27 18.86 20.23
CA GLU A 171 7.60 18.25 20.26
C GLU A 171 8.28 18.37 18.89
N GLN A 172 7.51 18.20 17.83
CA GLN A 172 8.00 18.35 16.46
C GLN A 172 8.32 19.81 16.13
N THR A 173 7.39 20.73 16.41
CA THR A 173 7.57 22.15 16.08
C THR A 173 7.20 23.01 17.30
N PRO A 174 8.20 23.50 18.08
CA PRO A 174 7.96 24.20 19.35
C PRO A 174 7.09 25.46 19.26
N ALA A 175 6.99 26.08 18.07
CA ALA A 175 6.12 27.23 17.83
C ALA A 175 4.64 26.92 18.13
N PHE A 176 4.19 25.68 17.94
CA PHE A 176 2.81 25.29 18.26
C PHE A 176 2.49 25.34 19.75
N ARG A 177 3.49 25.24 20.65
CA ARG A 177 3.27 25.42 22.11
C ARG A 177 2.75 26.82 22.43
N LYS A 178 3.24 27.83 21.70
CA LYS A 178 2.82 29.23 21.89
C LYS A 178 1.46 29.48 21.26
N LYS A 179 1.16 28.83 20.13
CA LYS A 179 -0.11 28.96 19.41
C LYS A 179 -1.26 28.26 20.13
N PHE A 180 -1.03 27.05 20.64
CA PHE A 180 -2.01 26.24 21.33
C PHE A 180 -1.60 26.04 22.79
N THR A 181 -1.91 27.01 23.64
CA THR A 181 -1.48 27.02 25.05
C THR A 181 -2.26 26.05 25.95
N SER A 182 -3.41 25.52 25.50
CA SER A 182 -4.22 24.56 26.24
C SER A 182 -4.70 23.41 25.36
N TYR A 183 -5.01 22.25 25.97
CA TYR A 183 -5.61 21.12 25.24
C TYR A 183 -6.98 21.48 24.66
N GLN A 184 -7.75 22.32 25.35
CA GLN A 184 -9.05 22.79 24.87
C GLN A 184 -8.89 23.59 23.57
N ALA A 185 -7.95 24.53 23.52
CA ALA A 185 -7.69 25.32 22.30
C ALA A 185 -7.27 24.44 21.11
N PHE A 186 -6.50 23.38 21.37
CA PHE A 186 -6.09 22.43 20.33
C PHE A 186 -7.21 21.50 19.88
N SER A 187 -8.09 21.08 20.79
CA SER A 187 -9.18 20.12 20.51
C SER A 187 -10.17 20.59 19.45
N THR A 188 -10.28 21.90 19.23
CA THR A 188 -11.14 22.52 18.22
C THR A 188 -10.37 23.12 17.05
N ALA A 189 -9.05 22.91 16.97
CA ALA A 189 -8.22 23.46 15.92
C ALA A 189 -8.44 22.71 14.60
N GLU A 190 -9.01 23.37 13.61
CA GLU A 190 -9.16 22.82 12.26
C GLU A 190 -7.82 22.88 11.52
N THR A 191 -7.59 21.95 10.58
CA THR A 191 -6.37 21.86 9.77
C THR A 191 -5.99 23.21 9.13
N ALA A 192 -6.98 23.95 8.64
CA ALA A 192 -6.77 25.27 8.00
C ALA A 192 -6.21 26.33 8.96
N THR A 193 -6.39 26.16 10.26
CA THR A 193 -5.89 27.08 11.30
C THR A 193 -4.55 26.65 11.86
N MET A 194 -4.05 25.47 11.51
CA MET A 194 -2.78 24.94 12.02
C MET A 194 -1.61 25.80 11.56
N LEU A 195 -1.51 26.08 10.27
CA LEU A 195 -0.39 26.83 9.69
C LEU A 195 -0.78 28.28 9.39
N ASP A 196 0.17 29.20 9.49
CA ASP A 196 0.01 30.55 8.93
C ASP A 196 0.23 30.56 7.40
N GLU A 197 -0.05 31.68 6.74
CA GLU A 197 0.09 31.79 5.28
C GLU A 197 1.53 31.59 4.78
N SER A 198 2.53 32.00 5.56
CA SER A 198 3.94 31.84 5.21
C SER A 198 4.34 30.36 5.24
N GLN A 199 3.95 29.66 6.32
CA GLN A 199 4.14 28.23 6.48
C GLN A 199 3.40 27.45 5.40
N ALA A 200 2.12 27.76 5.17
CA ALA A 200 1.27 27.08 4.20
C ALA A 200 1.88 27.08 2.78
N LYS A 201 2.48 28.20 2.34
CA LYS A 201 3.14 28.32 1.03
C LYS A 201 4.36 27.42 0.86
N LYS A 202 5.01 27.01 1.95
CA LYS A 202 6.19 26.13 1.94
C LYS A 202 5.81 24.65 2.06
N THR A 203 4.53 24.34 2.26
CA THR A 203 4.09 22.97 2.50
C THR A 203 3.77 22.20 1.23
N LYS A 204 3.91 20.88 1.34
CA LYS A 204 3.43 19.90 0.38
C LYS A 204 2.35 19.06 1.04
N LYS A 205 1.53 18.43 0.19
CA LYS A 205 0.39 17.63 0.62
C LYS A 205 0.39 16.29 -0.12
N LEU A 206 0.35 15.19 0.64
CA LEU A 206 -0.07 13.88 0.13
C LEU A 206 -1.52 13.62 0.53
N THR A 207 -2.23 12.83 -0.26
CA THR A 207 -3.66 12.55 -0.07
C THR A 207 -3.91 11.07 -0.23
N ILE A 208 -4.77 10.50 0.61
CA ILE A 208 -5.36 9.19 0.40
C ILE A 208 -6.88 9.30 0.43
N ASN A 209 -7.55 8.54 -0.41
CA ASN A 209 -9.00 8.50 -0.51
C ASN A 209 -9.58 7.11 -0.26
N THR A 210 -8.73 6.12 0.01
CA THR A 210 -9.19 4.78 0.39
C THR A 210 -8.21 4.11 1.34
N LEU A 211 -8.76 3.43 2.34
CA LEU A 211 -8.03 2.47 3.16
C LEU A 211 -8.48 1.04 2.87
N LYS A 212 -9.38 0.85 1.88
CA LYS A 212 -9.89 -0.47 1.57
C LYS A 212 -8.84 -1.31 0.84
N THR A 213 -8.84 -2.61 1.10
CA THR A 213 -8.21 -3.64 0.26
C THR A 213 -9.08 -3.83 -0.99
N TRP A 214 -8.47 -3.86 -2.17
CA TRP A 214 -9.16 -3.90 -3.48
C TRP A 214 -8.68 -5.05 -4.36
N VAL A 215 -9.52 -5.45 -5.30
CA VAL A 215 -9.10 -6.16 -6.51
C VAL A 215 -9.21 -5.18 -7.68
N LEU A 216 -8.23 -5.19 -8.59
CA LEU A 216 -8.30 -4.49 -9.86
C LEU A 216 -8.36 -5.52 -10.98
N GLU A 217 -9.48 -5.53 -11.70
CA GLU A 217 -9.64 -6.24 -12.97
C GLU A 217 -8.81 -5.52 -14.03
N ASN A 218 -7.99 -6.24 -14.75
CA ASN A 218 -7.29 -5.70 -15.91
C ASN A 218 -8.15 -5.93 -17.16
N LYS A 219 -8.36 -4.88 -17.95
CA LYS A 219 -8.97 -4.98 -19.28
C LYS A 219 -8.05 -4.36 -20.29
N ASN A 220 -7.07 -5.13 -20.75
CA ASN A 220 -6.10 -4.66 -21.75
C ASN A 220 -5.42 -3.35 -21.33
N GLY A 221 -4.98 -3.28 -20.07
CA GLY A 221 -4.31 -2.11 -19.47
C GLY A 221 -5.24 -1.09 -18.82
N GLN A 222 -6.57 -1.26 -18.93
CA GLN A 222 -7.52 -0.48 -18.14
C GLN A 222 -7.81 -1.20 -16.83
N LEU A 223 -7.46 -0.59 -15.69
CA LEU A 223 -7.73 -1.18 -14.38
C LEU A 223 -9.12 -0.77 -13.86
N ILE A 224 -9.96 -1.76 -13.53
CA ILE A 224 -11.31 -1.58 -13.02
C ILE A 224 -11.38 -2.05 -11.56
N PRO A 225 -11.73 -1.18 -10.60
CA PRO A 225 -11.70 -1.54 -9.18
C PRO A 225 -12.95 -2.30 -8.72
N HIS A 226 -12.73 -3.38 -7.99
CA HIS A 226 -13.77 -4.22 -7.37
C HIS A 226 -13.59 -4.30 -5.86
N GLU A 227 -14.67 -4.08 -5.12
CA GLU A 227 -14.67 -4.14 -3.65
C GLU A 227 -14.62 -5.57 -3.14
N LEU A 228 -13.79 -5.80 -2.12
CA LEU A 228 -13.76 -7.05 -1.37
C LEU A 228 -14.68 -7.01 -0.13
N PRO A 229 -15.10 -8.18 0.39
CA PRO A 229 -15.94 -8.27 1.59
C PRO A 229 -15.36 -7.55 2.81
N LEU A 230 -16.22 -7.14 3.75
CA LEU A 230 -15.84 -6.41 4.97
C LEU A 230 -14.72 -7.09 5.78
N GLN A 231 -14.65 -8.42 5.76
CA GLN A 231 -13.65 -9.21 6.47
C GLN A 231 -12.22 -8.91 6.02
N THR A 232 -12.01 -8.45 4.80
CA THR A 232 -10.68 -8.04 4.31
C THR A 232 -10.31 -6.61 4.73
N GLN A 233 -11.20 -5.93 5.43
CA GLN A 233 -11.10 -4.52 5.81
C GLN A 233 -10.92 -4.32 7.32
N VAL A 234 -10.89 -5.40 8.12
CA VAL A 234 -10.87 -5.31 9.60
C VAL A 234 -9.47 -5.17 10.20
N ALA A 235 -8.42 -5.37 9.41
CA ALA A 235 -7.03 -5.13 9.78
C ALA A 235 -6.16 -4.94 8.50
N PRO A 236 -4.92 -4.44 8.64
CA PRO A 236 -4.02 -4.30 7.51
C PRO A 236 -3.69 -5.62 6.83
N VAL A 237 -3.68 -5.62 5.50
CA VAL A 237 -3.24 -6.76 4.68
C VAL A 237 -1.80 -6.52 4.25
N TYR A 238 -0.89 -7.37 4.72
CA TYR A 238 0.55 -7.32 4.43
C TYR A 238 1.05 -8.54 3.65
N ALA A 239 0.22 -9.58 3.52
CA ALA A 239 0.55 -10.79 2.79
C ALA A 239 -0.67 -11.29 2.04
N ILE A 240 -0.48 -11.60 0.76
CA ILE A 240 -1.50 -12.14 -0.14
C ILE A 240 -1.00 -13.45 -0.72
N ALA A 241 -1.88 -14.42 -0.76
CA ALA A 241 -1.66 -15.74 -1.31
C ALA A 241 -2.80 -16.04 -2.27
N VAL A 242 -2.47 -16.59 -3.44
CA VAL A 242 -3.44 -16.91 -4.50
C VAL A 242 -3.32 -18.38 -4.85
N ALA A 243 -4.42 -19.11 -4.79
CA ALA A 243 -4.49 -20.53 -5.13
C ALA A 243 -5.94 -20.96 -5.36
N ASP A 244 -6.17 -21.96 -6.21
CA ASP A 244 -7.47 -22.63 -6.29
C ASP A 244 -7.63 -23.60 -5.10
N MET A 245 -8.42 -23.19 -4.10
CA MET A 245 -8.56 -23.87 -2.82
C MET A 245 -9.75 -24.84 -2.79
N ASN A 246 -10.70 -24.69 -3.72
CA ASN A 246 -11.90 -25.53 -3.80
C ASN A 246 -11.98 -26.36 -5.10
N ALA A 247 -10.91 -26.35 -5.91
CA ALA A 247 -10.81 -27.03 -7.19
C ALA A 247 -11.89 -26.61 -8.21
N ASN A 248 -12.43 -25.39 -8.11
CA ASN A 248 -13.39 -24.85 -9.08
C ASN A 248 -12.69 -24.26 -10.33
N GLY A 249 -11.36 -24.27 -10.33
CA GLY A 249 -10.51 -23.73 -11.37
C GLY A 249 -10.20 -22.25 -11.19
N LEU A 250 -11.02 -21.45 -10.53
CA LEU A 250 -10.78 -20.02 -10.33
C LEU A 250 -9.82 -19.80 -9.15
N PRO A 251 -8.85 -18.87 -9.24
CA PRO A 251 -7.98 -18.60 -8.11
C PRO A 251 -8.74 -17.95 -6.96
N ASP A 252 -8.60 -18.53 -5.76
CA ASP A 252 -9.09 -18.01 -4.49
C ASP A 252 -7.99 -17.17 -3.79
N LEU A 253 -8.39 -16.36 -2.82
CA LEU A 253 -7.49 -15.44 -2.12
C LEU A 253 -7.36 -15.80 -0.65
N ILE A 254 -6.12 -15.81 -0.15
CA ILE A 254 -5.81 -15.85 1.27
C ILE A 254 -5.10 -14.54 1.63
N LEU A 255 -5.72 -13.75 2.49
CA LEU A 255 -5.22 -12.44 2.91
C LEU A 255 -4.86 -12.49 4.39
N SER A 256 -3.65 -12.03 4.72
CA SER A 256 -3.19 -11.92 6.09
C SER A 256 -2.29 -10.71 6.27
N GLY A 257 -1.96 -10.43 7.52
CA GLY A 257 -1.30 -9.22 7.95
C GLY A 257 -1.90 -8.76 9.26
N ASN A 258 -1.15 -7.97 10.00
CA ASN A 258 -1.53 -7.24 11.20
C ASN A 258 -0.44 -6.20 11.45
N ASN A 259 -0.68 -5.26 12.36
CA ASN A 259 0.39 -4.40 12.86
C ASN A 259 0.30 -4.22 14.37
N SER A 260 1.22 -4.87 15.07
CA SER A 260 1.33 -4.83 16.53
C SER A 260 2.03 -3.60 17.09
N LYS A 261 2.62 -2.75 16.24
CA LYS A 261 3.50 -1.64 16.64
C LYS A 261 3.05 -0.28 16.10
N LEU A 262 1.74 -0.09 15.98
CA LEU A 262 1.20 1.21 15.56
C LEU A 262 1.31 2.24 16.69
N ARG A 263 1.33 3.52 16.33
CA ARG A 263 1.15 4.61 17.28
C ARG A 263 -0.16 4.39 18.04
N MET A 264 -0.15 4.58 19.36
CA MET A 264 -1.34 4.38 20.21
C MET A 264 -2.57 5.12 19.68
N ARG A 265 -2.39 6.35 19.20
CA ARG A 265 -3.49 7.17 18.68
C ARG A 265 -3.99 6.76 17.29
N LEU A 266 -3.23 5.93 16.57
CA LEU A 266 -3.67 5.29 15.32
C LEU A 266 -4.20 3.87 15.56
N GLY A 267 -4.58 3.54 16.80
CA GLY A 267 -5.14 2.25 17.18
C GLY A 267 -4.20 1.39 18.03
N GLY A 268 -2.90 1.71 18.11
CA GLY A 268 -1.89 1.01 18.91
C GLY A 268 -1.56 -0.40 18.41
N LYS A 269 -2.59 -1.22 18.18
CA LYS A 269 -2.53 -2.58 17.68
C LYS A 269 -3.70 -2.83 16.75
N THR A 270 -3.42 -3.28 15.53
CA THR A 270 -4.44 -3.76 14.58
C THR A 270 -4.15 -5.22 14.26
N ASP A 271 -4.72 -6.13 15.06
CA ASP A 271 -4.42 -7.56 15.06
C ASP A 271 -5.63 -8.47 14.79
N ALA A 272 -6.70 -7.91 14.21
CA ALA A 272 -7.97 -8.60 14.03
C ALA A 272 -8.00 -9.57 12.83
N ASN A 273 -6.93 -9.64 12.02
CA ASN A 273 -6.86 -10.56 10.90
C ASN A 273 -6.20 -11.86 11.33
N HIS A 274 -6.98 -12.95 11.29
CA HIS A 274 -6.55 -14.31 11.65
C HIS A 274 -6.31 -15.22 10.44
N GLY A 275 -6.11 -14.63 9.26
CA GLY A 275 -6.17 -15.29 7.97
C GLY A 275 -7.60 -15.24 7.40
N VAL A 276 -7.76 -14.54 6.29
CA VAL A 276 -9.02 -14.39 5.57
C VAL A 276 -8.95 -15.20 4.29
N LEU A 277 -9.78 -16.25 4.18
CA LEU A 277 -9.96 -17.01 2.95
C LEU A 277 -11.19 -16.48 2.21
N LEU A 278 -11.00 -16.14 0.93
CA LEU A 278 -12.05 -15.73 0.02
C LEU A 278 -12.12 -16.70 -1.15
N ILE A 279 -13.27 -17.32 -1.33
CA ILE A 279 -13.56 -18.18 -2.48
C ILE A 279 -14.06 -17.33 -3.64
N ASN A 280 -13.41 -17.45 -4.78
CA ASN A 280 -13.79 -16.80 -6.02
C ASN A 280 -14.99 -17.53 -6.65
N ARG A 281 -16.11 -16.82 -6.79
CA ARG A 281 -17.36 -17.30 -7.40
C ARG A 281 -17.55 -16.83 -8.84
N GLY A 282 -16.51 -16.22 -9.42
CA GLY A 282 -16.55 -15.57 -10.73
C GLY A 282 -17.30 -14.23 -10.69
N ASN A 283 -17.27 -13.51 -11.81
CA ASN A 283 -17.88 -12.17 -11.95
C ASN A 283 -17.46 -11.21 -10.82
N TRP A 284 -16.20 -11.26 -10.39
CA TRP A 284 -15.64 -10.42 -9.32
C TRP A 284 -16.32 -10.57 -7.95
N LYS A 285 -17.00 -11.70 -7.72
CA LYS A 285 -17.63 -12.02 -6.44
C LYS A 285 -16.76 -12.95 -5.61
N PHE A 286 -16.30 -12.45 -4.48
CA PHE A 286 -15.49 -13.19 -3.51
C PHE A 286 -16.31 -13.48 -2.25
N GLU A 287 -16.41 -14.77 -1.89
CA GLU A 287 -17.16 -15.23 -0.72
C GLU A 287 -16.21 -15.53 0.44
N TYR A 288 -16.44 -14.90 1.59
CA TYR A 288 -15.67 -15.15 2.79
C TYR A 288 -16.01 -16.50 3.43
N VAL A 289 -14.98 -17.30 3.72
CA VAL A 289 -15.12 -18.54 4.51
C VAL A 289 -14.86 -18.22 5.99
N PRO A 290 -15.82 -18.47 6.90
CA PRO A 290 -15.65 -18.23 8.33
C PRO A 290 -14.40 -18.90 8.90
N ALA A 291 -13.66 -18.18 9.73
CA ALA A 291 -12.40 -18.67 10.32
C ALA A 291 -12.55 -19.98 11.10
N LEU A 292 -13.73 -20.29 11.66
CA LEU A 292 -14.01 -21.57 12.33
C LEU A 292 -14.05 -22.77 11.37
N GLN A 293 -14.25 -22.52 10.08
CA GLN A 293 -14.24 -23.54 9.02
C GLN A 293 -12.87 -23.65 8.36
N THR A 294 -11.94 -22.74 8.66
CA THR A 294 -10.58 -22.77 8.11
C THR A 294 -9.59 -23.21 9.18
N ALA A 295 -8.50 -23.84 8.76
CA ALA A 295 -7.39 -24.21 9.64
C ALA A 295 -6.29 -23.13 9.70
N LEU A 296 -6.53 -21.92 9.16
CA LEU A 296 -5.49 -20.89 9.02
C LEU A 296 -4.97 -20.39 10.38
N ASN A 297 -5.85 -19.93 11.27
CA ASN A 297 -5.51 -19.43 12.62
C ASN A 297 -4.17 -18.65 12.68
N LEU A 298 -4.00 -17.72 11.74
CA LEU A 298 -2.79 -16.94 11.54
C LEU A 298 -2.83 -15.72 12.46
N ARG A 299 -2.22 -15.82 13.64
CA ARG A 299 -2.12 -14.70 14.59
C ARG A 299 -0.76 -14.04 14.46
N GLY A 300 -0.69 -12.76 14.82
CA GLY A 300 0.55 -11.99 14.77
C GLY A 300 0.74 -11.24 13.46
N ASP A 301 1.89 -10.59 13.35
CA ASP A 301 2.24 -9.72 12.22
C ASP A 301 2.73 -10.56 11.03
N VAL A 302 1.79 -11.16 10.30
CA VAL A 302 2.10 -11.91 9.07
C VAL A 302 2.64 -10.95 8.00
N ARG A 303 3.71 -11.34 7.32
CA ARG A 303 4.43 -10.50 6.33
C ARG A 303 4.66 -11.17 4.99
N SER A 304 4.54 -12.49 4.90
CA SER A 304 4.71 -13.19 3.64
C SER A 304 4.00 -14.53 3.64
N PHE A 305 3.68 -14.97 2.43
CA PHE A 305 3.33 -16.35 2.13
C PHE A 305 4.27 -16.89 1.05
N VAL A 306 4.69 -18.14 1.20
CA VAL A 306 5.47 -18.86 0.18
C VAL A 306 4.89 -20.26 0.04
N GLN A 307 4.64 -20.69 -1.20
CA GLN A 307 4.22 -22.04 -1.49
C GLN A 307 5.42 -22.89 -1.95
N VAL A 308 5.56 -24.10 -1.40
CA VAL A 308 6.54 -25.10 -1.83
C VAL A 308 5.83 -26.46 -1.92
N GLY A 309 5.55 -26.89 -3.15
CA GLY A 309 4.71 -28.07 -3.39
C GLY A 309 3.31 -27.89 -2.80
N ASP A 310 2.88 -28.83 -1.98
CA ASP A 310 1.57 -28.81 -1.31
C ASP A 310 1.56 -28.03 0.01
N TYR A 311 2.70 -27.43 0.39
CA TYR A 311 2.87 -26.71 1.65
C TYR A 311 2.92 -25.20 1.45
N TRP A 312 2.25 -24.49 2.35
CA TRP A 312 2.29 -23.04 2.46
C TRP A 312 3.00 -22.64 3.75
N PHE A 313 3.92 -21.70 3.62
CA PHE A 313 4.71 -21.14 4.71
C PHE A 313 4.25 -19.70 4.92
N ALA A 314 3.86 -19.36 6.15
CA ALA A 314 3.51 -18.01 6.55
C ALA A 314 4.63 -17.43 7.42
N GLY A 315 5.28 -16.37 6.93
CA GLY A 315 6.27 -15.63 7.68
C GLY A 315 5.60 -14.67 8.65
N ILE A 316 5.88 -14.81 9.94
CA ILE A 316 5.31 -14.00 11.01
C ILE A 316 6.44 -13.26 11.71
N ASN A 317 6.35 -11.94 11.78
CA ASN A 317 7.43 -11.11 12.33
C ASN A 317 7.70 -11.46 13.80
N ASN A 318 8.95 -11.79 14.13
CA ASN A 318 9.42 -12.23 15.46
C ASN A 318 8.76 -13.52 16.00
N GLU A 319 8.19 -14.35 15.14
CA GLU A 319 7.61 -15.65 15.51
C GLU A 319 8.13 -16.76 14.61
N GLU A 320 7.82 -18.02 14.96
CA GLU A 320 8.11 -19.17 14.12
C GLU A 320 7.27 -19.15 12.83
N VAL A 321 7.84 -19.64 11.73
CA VAL A 321 7.12 -19.81 10.47
C VAL A 321 6.00 -20.84 10.66
N LYS A 322 4.77 -20.47 10.33
CA LYS A 322 3.65 -21.41 10.33
C LYS A 322 3.56 -22.14 9.01
N ILE A 323 3.29 -23.44 9.07
CA ILE A 323 3.22 -24.31 7.90
C ILE A 323 1.81 -24.90 7.80
N PHE A 324 1.25 -24.85 6.60
CA PHE A 324 -0.06 -25.41 6.28
C PHE A 324 0.10 -26.37 5.12
N LYS A 325 -0.63 -27.49 5.16
CA LYS A 325 -0.80 -28.34 4.00
C LYS A 325 -2.12 -28.00 3.34
N VAL A 326 -2.10 -27.70 2.04
CA VAL A 326 -3.33 -27.48 1.28
C VAL A 326 -3.91 -28.84 0.92
N ASN A 327 -5.06 -29.15 1.51
CA ASN A 327 -5.87 -30.30 1.11
C ASN A 327 -6.90 -29.76 0.12
N LYS A 328 -6.82 -30.24 -1.13
CA LYS A 328 -7.82 -30.00 -2.16
C LYS A 328 -9.04 -30.89 -1.94
#